data_AF-A0A6F9A7R3-F1
#
_entry.id   AF-A0A6F9A7R3-F1
#
_cell.length_a   1.000
_cell.length_b   1.000
_cell.length_c   1.000
_cell.angle_alpha   90.00
_cell.angle_beta   90.00
_cell.angle_gamma   90.00
#
_symmetry.space_group_name_H-M   'P 1'
#
loop_
_entity.id
_entity.type
_entity.pdbx_description
1 polymer ?
#
loop_
_entity_poly.entity_id
_entity_poly.type
_entity_poly.pdbx_seq_one_letter_code
_entity_poly.pdbx_strand_id
1 'polypeptide(L)' 'MDCTCDSCCSGYATPTHFPDDCMKEWDQKACEFKVVKKSDPSISCPIFGAVGK' A
#
# COMPACT_ATOMS: atom_id res chain seq x y z
N MET A 1 18.78 -1.49 -7.35
CA MET A 1 17.52 -1.18 -8.05
C MET A 1 16.97 -2.48 -8.58
N ASP A 2 16.25 -3.20 -7.72
CA ASP A 2 15.72 -4.53 -8.00
C ASP A 2 14.38 -4.37 -8.71
N CYS A 3 14.48 -4.01 -9.99
CA CYS A 3 13.37 -3.72 -10.87
C CYS A 3 13.06 -4.99 -11.67
N THR A 4 12.15 -5.82 -11.17
CA THR A 4 11.63 -6.96 -11.94
C THR A 4 10.52 -6.47 -12.87
N CYS A 5 10.92 -6.15 -14.10
CA CYS A 5 10.20 -6.39 -15.36
C CYS A 5 8.66 -6.22 -15.32
N ASP A 6 8.16 -5.02 -15.65
CA ASP A 6 7.04 -4.72 -16.60
C ASP A 6 6.31 -3.39 -16.28
N SER A 7 6.38 -2.88 -15.04
CA SER A 7 5.72 -1.61 -14.70
C SER A 7 6.54 -0.83 -13.67
N CYS A 8 7.25 0.20 -14.14
CA CYS A 8 7.72 1.25 -13.25
C CYS A 8 6.47 1.94 -12.69
N CYS A 9 6.09 1.62 -11.45
CA CYS A 9 5.07 2.36 -10.72
C CYS A 9 5.56 3.81 -10.56
N SER A 10 5.21 4.67 -11.52
CA SER A 10 5.77 6.03 -11.61
C SER A 10 5.16 6.99 -10.58
N GLY A 11 4.04 6.61 -9.98
CA GLY A 11 3.40 7.34 -8.90
C GLY A 11 2.65 6.36 -8.02
N TYR A 12 3.09 6.22 -6.77
CA TYR A 12 2.39 5.45 -5.76
C TYR A 12 2.23 6.30 -4.51
N ALA A 13 1.08 6.17 -3.85
CA ALA A 13 0.83 6.81 -2.57
C ALA A 13 1.24 5.85 -1.46
N THR A 14 2.21 6.27 -0.64
CA THR A 14 2.60 5.52 0.55
C THR A 14 1.70 5.94 1.70
N PRO A 15 0.84 5.07 2.24
CA PRO A 15 0.04 5.37 3.42
C PRO A 15 0.98 5.61 4.59
N THR A 16 0.87 6.80 5.18
CA THR A 16 1.69 7.23 6.32
C THR A 16 0.86 7.32 7.60
N HIS A 17 -0.46 7.45 7.47
CA HIS A 17 -1.36 7.57 8.61
C HIS A 17 -2.56 6.63 8.44
N PHE A 18 -2.60 5.58 9.26
CA PHE A 18 -3.64 4.55 9.28
C PHE A 18 -3.68 3.92 10.68
N PRO A 19 -4.75 3.18 11.06
CA PRO A 19 -4.87 2.59 12.39
C PRO A 19 -3.78 1.56 12.67
N ASP A 20 -3.30 1.49 13.93
CA ASP A 20 -2.30 0.51 14.36
C ASP A 20 -2.72 -0.97 14.21
N ASP A 21 -4.02 -1.24 14.16
CA ASP A 21 -4.56 -2.60 13.91
C ASP A 21 -4.37 -3.06 12.45
N CYS A 22 -3.86 -2.18 11.59
CA CYS A 22 -3.71 -2.40 10.17
C CYS A 22 -2.24 -2.48 9.73
N MET A 23 -2.02 -3.13 8.59
CA MET A 23 -0.73 -3.25 7.94
C MET A 23 -0.84 -2.81 6.48
N LYS A 24 0.28 -2.35 5.93
CA LYS A 24 0.39 -2.02 4.52
C LYS A 24 0.91 -3.24 3.75
N GLU A 25 0.23 -3.58 2.67
CA GLU A 25 0.60 -4.60 1.71
C GLU A 25 0.90 -3.91 0.38
N TRP A 26 2.01 -4.29 -0.26
CA TRP A 26 2.41 -3.72 -1.54
C TRP A 26 1.79 -4.53 -2.68
N ASP A 27 0.84 -3.93 -3.40
CA ASP A 27 0.23 -4.55 -4.56
C ASP A 27 1.05 -4.20 -5.81
N GLN A 28 1.94 -5.11 -6.20
CA GLN A 28 2.79 -4.93 -7.38
C GLN A 28 2.00 -4.86 -8.69
N LYS A 29 0.77 -5.39 -8.74
CA LYS A 29 -0.06 -5.37 -9.96
C LYS A 29 -0.76 -4.03 -10.14
N ALA A 30 -1.27 -3.47 -9.04
CA ALA A 30 -1.96 -2.19 -9.01
C ALA A 30 -1.03 -1.01 -8.75
N CYS A 31 0.25 -1.26 -8.45
CA CYS A 31 1.25 -0.22 -8.16
C CYS A 31 0.87 0.66 -6.95
N GLU A 32 0.23 0.08 -5.94
CA GLU A 32 -0.27 0.81 -4.77
C GLU A 32 0.00 0.06 -3.46
N PHE A 33 0.03 0.80 -2.36
CA PHE A 33 0.01 0.22 -1.02
C PHE A 33 -1.43 0.10 -0.55
N LYS A 34 -1.88 -1.13 -0.34
CA LYS A 34 -3.16 -1.42 0.29
C LYS A 34 -2.98 -1.48 1.79
N VAL A 35 -3.86 -0.83 2.55
CA VAL A 35 -3.88 -0.97 4.00
C VAL A 35 -5.00 -1.93 4.37
N VAL A 36 -4.64 -3.04 4.97
CA VAL A 36 -5.56 -4.11 5.38
C VAL A 36 -5.37 -4.44 6.85
N LYS A 37 -6.35 -5.09 7.49
CA LYS A 37 -6.19 -5.50 8.89
C LYS A 37 -5.07 -6.54 9.05
N LYS A 38 -4.34 -6.44 10.15
CA LYS A 38 -3.34 -7.46 10.53
C LYS A 38 -3.98 -8.83 10.77
N SER A 39 -5.18 -8.83 11.35
CA SER A 39 -5.93 -10.06 11.66
C SER A 39 -6.62 -10.67 10.44
N ASP A 40 -7.00 -9.85 9.46
CA ASP A 40 -7.67 -10.33 8.25
C ASP A 40 -7.35 -9.42 7.04
N PRO A 41 -6.51 -9.87 6.10
CA PRO A 41 -6.11 -9.06 4.95
C PRO A 41 -7.25 -8.82 3.95
N SER A 42 -8.40 -9.48 4.10
CA SER A 42 -9.59 -9.22 3.28
C SER A 42 -10.30 -7.92 3.69
N ILE A 43 -10.03 -7.42 4.90
CA ILE A 43 -10.63 -6.19 5.43
C ILE A 43 -9.72 -5.03 5.11
N SER A 44 -10.16 -4.16 4.20
CA SER A 44 -9.49 -2.89 3.92
C SER A 44 -9.68 -1.91 5.09
N CYS A 45 -8.60 -1.24 5.47
CA CYS A 45 -8.59 -0.22 6.50
C CYS A 45 -8.66 1.19 5.90
N PRO A 46 -9.27 2.14 6.62
CA PRO A 46 -9.24 3.54 6.22
C PRO A 46 -7.81 4.10 6.28
N ILE A 47 -7.45 4.87 5.26
CA ILE A 47 -6.19 5.60 5.18
C ILE A 47 -6.52 7.07 5.48
N PHE A 48 -5.92 7.62 6.53
CA PHE A 48 -6.13 9.01 6.93
C PHE A 48 -5.09 9.96 6.33
N GLY A 49 -3.97 9.42 5.85
CA GLY A 49 -2.92 10.18 5.21
C GLY A 49 -2.04 9.28 4.34
N ALA A 50 -1.77 9.77 3.13
CA ALA A 50 -0.87 9.12 2.19
C ALA A 50 0.02 10.17 1.53
N VAL A 51 1.28 9.80 1.31
CA VAL A 51 2.26 10.65 0.62
C VAL A 51 2.49 10.05 -0.76
N GLY A 52 2.06 10.77 -1.79
CA GLY A 52 2.41 10.46 -3.18
C GLY A 52 3.85 10.84 -3.47
N LYS A 53 4.55 9.98 -4.21
CA LYS A 53 5.92 10.24 -4.69
C LYS A 53 5.93 10.46 -6.19
#